data_AF-A0A511ZCU3-F1
#
_entry.id   AF-A0A511ZCU3-F1
#
_cell.length_a   1.000
_cell.length_b   1.000
_cell.length_c   1.000
_cell.angle_alpha   90.00
_cell.angle_beta   90.00
_cell.angle_gamma   90.00
#
_symmetry.space_group_name_H-M   'P 1'
#
loop_
_entity.id
_entity.type
_entity.pdbx_description
1 polymer ?
#
loop_
_entity_poly.entity_id
_entity_poly.type
_entity_poly.pdbx_seq_one_letter_code
_entity_poly.pdbx_strand_id
1 'polypeptide(L)'
;MVLTIEEDFVEKEIFNVQDTVVQPMKVMLLINKAHDMWLLNIYIIPLFISIIFVLFYKPLRPRKNIKLYVALFILLLAAFIIWDVYVHKEIIEGISNALK
;
A
#
# COMPACT_ATOMS: atom_id res chain seq x y z
N MET A 1 11.40 25.33 16.84
CA MET A 1 11.80 24.60 15.63
C MET A 1 10.73 24.88 14.60
N VAL A 2 11.07 25.60 13.53
CA VAL A 2 10.12 26.02 12.49
C VAL A 2 10.25 25.04 11.35
N LEU A 3 9.15 24.36 11.00
CA LEU A 3 9.06 23.48 9.84
C LEU A 3 8.39 24.27 8.71
N THR A 4 9.14 24.53 7.65
CA THR A 4 8.68 25.22 6.45
C THR A 4 8.31 24.14 5.42
N ILE A 5 7.03 24.03 5.09
CA ILE A 5 6.56 23.19 3.98
C ILE A 5 6.58 24.09 2.74
N GLU A 6 7.48 23.80 1.80
CA GLU A 6 7.49 24.45 0.49
C GLU A 6 6.50 23.70 -0.41
N GLU A 7 5.27 24.22 -0.49
CA GLU A 7 4.44 23.98 -1.67
C GLU A 7 4.89 24.94 -2.77
N ASP A 8 4.83 24.41 -4.00
CA ASP A 8 5.33 24.98 -5.24
C ASP A 8 4.89 26.44 -5.46
N PHE A 9 5.72 27.15 -6.21
CA PHE A 9 5.69 28.59 -6.44
C PHE A 9 4.29 29.13 -6.76
N VAL A 10 3.65 29.86 -5.83
CA VAL A 10 2.94 31.15 -6.00
C VAL A 10 2.18 31.48 -4.70
N GLU A 11 2.60 32.58 -4.06
CA GLU A 11 1.95 33.32 -2.97
C GLU A 11 1.93 32.69 -1.55
N LYS A 12 2.80 33.25 -0.69
CA LYS A 12 2.96 32.89 0.73
C LYS A 12 1.88 33.57 1.59
N GLU A 13 0.87 32.81 2.00
CA GLU A 13 0.04 33.20 3.15
C GLU A 13 0.67 32.68 4.45
N ILE A 14 1.23 33.61 5.25
CA ILE A 14 1.79 33.30 6.57
C ILE A 14 0.64 33.25 7.57
N PHE A 15 0.02 32.07 7.72
CA PHE A 15 -0.87 31.86 8.85
C PHE A 15 -0.06 31.48 10.10
N ASN A 16 -0.31 32.18 11.21
CA ASN A 16 0.18 31.82 12.54
C ASN A 16 -0.51 30.52 12.98
N VAL A 17 0.09 29.40 12.61
CA VAL A 17 -0.48 28.07 12.68
C VAL A 17 0.40 27.28 13.62
N GLN A 18 0.05 27.24 14.91
CA GLN A 18 0.68 26.34 15.87
C GLN A 18 -0.25 25.13 16.12
N ASP A 19 -1.57 25.33 16.05
CA ASP A 19 -2.57 24.26 16.20
C ASP A 19 -3.00 23.63 14.86
N THR A 20 -2.94 24.39 13.77
CA THR A 20 -3.35 23.93 12.42
C THR A 20 -2.24 23.18 11.65
N VAL A 21 -1.00 23.05 12.16
CA VAL A 21 0.11 22.31 11.50
C VAL A 21 -0.10 20.80 11.62
N VAL A 22 -0.79 20.38 12.68
CA VAL A 22 -0.94 18.97 13.03
C VAL A 22 -1.84 18.24 12.01
N GLN A 23 -2.82 18.94 11.43
CA GLN A 23 -3.71 18.39 10.39
C GLN A 23 -2.98 18.09 9.06
N PRO A 24 -2.30 19.04 8.40
CA PRO A 24 -1.57 18.78 7.16
C PRO A 24 -0.43 17.77 7.38
N MET A 25 0.25 17.80 8.54
CA MET A 25 1.27 16.81 8.88
C MET A 25 0.70 15.38 8.97
N LYS A 26 -0.51 15.21 9.54
CA LYS A 26 -1.19 13.91 9.61
C LYS A 26 -1.65 13.42 8.24
N VAL A 27 -2.16 14.31 7.40
CA VAL A 27 -2.55 13.98 6.02
C VAL A 27 -1.32 13.55 5.20
N MET A 28 -0.22 14.32 5.28
CA MET A 28 1.04 14.01 4.59
C MET A 28 1.59 12.63 5.00
N LEU A 29 1.53 12.28 6.28
CA LEU A 29 1.98 10.98 6.78
C LEU A 29 1.14 9.83 6.21
N LEU A 30 -0.18 10.00 6.12
CA LEU A 30 -1.08 9.01 5.54
C LEU A 30 -0.88 8.85 4.02
N ILE A 31 -0.58 9.94 3.31
CA ILE A 31 -0.23 9.92 1.89
C ILE A 31 1.08 9.15 1.67
N ASN A 32 2.11 9.41 2.49
CA ASN A 32 3.35 8.65 2.43
C ASN A 32 3.13 7.17 2.74
N LYS A 33 2.30 6.84 3.74
CA LYS A 33 1.90 5.46 4.04
C LYS A 33 1.21 4.80 2.84
N ALA A 34 0.32 5.51 2.12
CA ALA A 34 -0.30 5.01 0.89
C ALA A 34 0.74 4.73 -0.21
N HIS A 35 1.69 5.66 -0.39
CA HIS A 35 2.75 5.52 -1.37
C HIS A 35 3.62 4.28 -1.10
N ASP A 36 4.05 4.09 0.16
CA ASP A 36 4.84 2.93 0.56
C ASP A 36 4.09 1.61 0.35
N MET A 37 2.78 1.59 0.65
CA MET A 37 1.93 0.41 0.41
C MET A 37 1.78 0.13 -1.08
N TRP A 38 1.66 1.16 -1.91
CA TRP A 38 1.61 1.01 -3.36
C TRP A 38 2.92 0.47 -3.92
N LEU A 39 4.06 0.95 -3.41
CA LEU A 39 5.39 0.45 -3.76
C LEU A 39 5.56 -1.02 -3.35
N LEU A 40 5.09 -1.39 -2.16
CA LEU A 40 5.08 -2.78 -1.68
C LEU A 40 4.24 -3.69 -2.59
N ASN A 41 3.08 -3.22 -3.06
CA ASN A 41 2.26 -3.95 -4.02
C ASN A 41 2.97 -4.19 -5.35
N ILE A 42 3.73 -3.20 -5.86
CA ILE A 42 4.55 -3.35 -7.07
C ILE A 42 5.56 -4.50 -6.93
N TYR A 43 6.10 -4.76 -5.74
CA TYR A 43 7.05 -5.87 -5.54
C TYR A 43 6.36 -7.22 -5.30
N ILE A 44 5.23 -7.23 -4.60
CA ILE A 44 4.55 -8.48 -4.21
C ILE A 44 3.75 -9.08 -5.37
N ILE A 45 3.11 -8.27 -6.21
CA ILE A 45 2.30 -8.75 -7.34
C ILE A 45 3.13 -9.58 -8.34
N PRO A 46 4.32 -9.15 -8.79
CA PRO A 46 5.19 -9.96 -9.65
C PRO A 46 5.63 -11.26 -8.99
N LEU A 47 5.76 -11.29 -7.67
CA LEU A 47 6.13 -12.50 -6.92
C LEU A 47 5.01 -13.55 -7.02
N PHE A 48 3.76 -13.14 -6.84
CA PHE A 48 2.60 -14.01 -7.08
C PHE A 48 2.55 -14.50 -8.53
N ILE A 49 2.78 -13.62 -9.51
CA ILE A 49 2.83 -13.98 -10.93
C ILE A 49 3.94 -15.01 -11.22
N SER A 50 5.14 -14.81 -10.66
CA SER A 50 6.27 -15.73 -10.83
C SER A 50 5.96 -17.12 -10.28
N ILE A 51 5.29 -17.20 -9.12
CA ILE A 51 4.86 -18.48 -8.52
C ILE A 51 3.85 -19.20 -9.42
N ILE A 52 2.93 -18.46 -10.06
CA ILE A 52 2.01 -19.02 -11.07
C ILE A 52 2.80 -19.62 -12.22
N PHE A 53 3.78 -18.91 -12.80
CA PHE A 53 4.64 -19.48 -13.83
C PHE A 53 5.36 -20.74 -13.34
N VAL A 54 5.90 -20.76 -12.13
CA VAL A 54 6.55 -21.96 -11.57
C VAL A 54 5.58 -23.12 -11.37
N LEU A 55 4.32 -22.86 -11.04
CA LEU A 55 3.27 -23.87 -10.86
C LEU A 55 2.84 -24.48 -12.20
N PHE A 56 2.64 -23.67 -13.24
CA PHE A 56 2.06 -24.10 -14.51
C PHE A 56 3.08 -24.39 -15.62
N TYR A 57 4.29 -23.82 -15.59
CA TYR A 57 5.27 -23.85 -16.67
C TYR A 57 6.28 -25.02 -16.61
N LYS A 58 5.89 -26.20 -16.12
CA LYS A 58 6.73 -27.42 -16.23
C LYS A 58 5.98 -28.58 -16.92
N PRO A 59 6.25 -28.86 -18.20
CA PRO A 59 5.57 -29.94 -18.93
C PRO A 59 6.01 -31.36 -18.52
N LEU A 60 7.12 -31.53 -17.79
CA LEU A 60 7.82 -32.82 -17.69
C LEU A 60 8.01 -33.39 -16.28
N ARG A 61 7.33 -32.86 -15.24
CA ARG A 61 7.50 -33.40 -13.86
C ARG A 61 6.15 -33.71 -13.21
N PRO A 62 5.82 -34.99 -12.95
CA PRO A 62 4.63 -35.34 -12.17
C PRO A 62 4.80 -34.81 -10.74
N ARG A 63 4.14 -33.70 -10.42
CA ARG A 63 4.11 -33.13 -9.07
C ARG A 63 3.01 -33.84 -8.29
N LYS A 64 3.40 -34.87 -7.52
CA LYS A 64 2.52 -35.69 -6.66
C LYS A 64 1.61 -34.84 -5.74
N ASN A 65 2.02 -33.61 -5.40
CA ASN A 65 1.32 -32.71 -4.48
C ASN A 65 0.90 -31.36 -5.11
N ILE A 66 0.78 -31.24 -6.44
CA ILE A 66 0.50 -29.93 -7.09
C ILE A 66 -0.77 -29.26 -6.56
N LYS A 67 -1.82 -30.04 -6.27
CA LYS A 67 -3.09 -29.56 -5.71
C LYS A 67 -2.89 -28.82 -4.38
N LEU A 68 -2.00 -29.32 -3.53
CA LEU A 68 -1.70 -28.73 -2.23
C LEU A 68 -0.93 -27.41 -2.38
N TYR A 69 0.02 -27.34 -3.31
CA TYR A 69 0.72 -26.09 -3.62
C TYR A 69 -0.21 -25.03 -4.20
N VAL A 70 -1.13 -25.42 -5.09
CA VAL A 70 -2.16 -24.51 -5.63
C VAL A 70 -3.10 -24.04 -4.52
N ALA A 71 -3.55 -24.92 -3.63
CA ALA A 71 -4.40 -24.55 -2.50
C ALA A 71 -3.69 -23.56 -1.55
N LEU A 72 -2.43 -23.82 -1.20
CA LEU A 72 -1.61 -22.91 -0.39
C LEU A 72 -1.44 -21.55 -1.06
N PHE A 73 -1.18 -21.54 -2.38
CA PHE A 73 -1.03 -20.32 -3.16
C PHE A 73 -2.32 -19.48 -3.14
N ILE A 74 -3.48 -20.10 -3.38
CA ILE A 74 -4.77 -19.41 -3.34
C ILE A 74 -5.05 -18.84 -1.94
N LEU A 75 -4.71 -19.58 -0.88
CA LEU A 75 -4.88 -19.13 0.50
C LEU A 75 -4.02 -17.88 0.77
N LEU A 76 -2.74 -17.91 0.39
CA LEU A 76 -1.84 -16.75 0.52
C LEU A 76 -2.31 -15.55 -0.29
N LEU A 77 -2.78 -15.78 -1.52
CA LEU A 77 -3.32 -14.73 -2.39
C LEU A 77 -4.58 -14.10 -1.79
N ALA A 78 -5.50 -14.91 -1.28
CA ALA A 78 -6.72 -14.42 -0.64
C ALA A 78 -6.39 -13.60 0.63
N ALA A 79 -5.48 -14.08 1.46
CA ALA A 79 -5.01 -13.36 2.65
C ALA A 79 -4.39 -12.01 2.28
N PHE A 80 -3.57 -11.98 1.22
CA PHE A 80 -2.96 -10.76 0.71
C PHE A 80 -4.01 -9.75 0.22
N ILE A 81 -4.99 -10.19 -0.58
CA ILE A 81 -6.06 -9.30 -1.08
C ILE A 81 -6.89 -8.73 0.08
N ILE A 82 -7.26 -9.56 1.07
CA ILE A 82 -8.02 -9.10 2.24
C ILE A 82 -7.23 -8.07 3.03
N TRP A 83 -5.95 -8.34 3.27
CA TRP A 83 -5.04 -7.42 3.94
C TRP A 83 -4.91 -6.09 3.19
N ASP A 84 -4.68 -6.15 1.88
CA ASP A 84 -4.50 -4.98 1.02
C ASP A 84 -5.73 -4.06 1.04
N VAL A 85 -6.93 -4.65 0.90
CA VAL A 85 -8.20 -3.91 0.98
C VAL A 85 -8.39 -3.28 2.35
N TYR A 86 -8.06 -4.00 3.43
CA TYR A 86 -8.20 -3.49 4.79
C TYR A 86 -7.29 -2.28 5.03
N VAL A 87 -6.02 -2.37 4.63
CA VAL A 87 -5.04 -1.29 4.79
C VAL A 87 -5.42 -0.07 3.95
N HIS A 88 -5.83 -0.24 2.69
CA HIS A 88 -6.26 0.88 1.86
C HIS A 88 -7.51 1.56 2.42
N LYS A 89 -8.46 0.78 2.97
CA LYS A 89 -9.64 1.33 3.64
C LYS A 89 -9.24 2.18 4.86
N GLU A 90 -8.35 1.69 5.71
CA GLU A 90 -7.86 2.43 6.88
C GLU A 90 -7.20 3.76 6.48
N ILE A 91 -6.41 3.76 5.40
CA ILE A 91 -5.73 4.97 4.92
C ILE A 91 -6.74 5.98 4.36
N ILE A 92 -7.72 5.52 3.57
CA ILE A 92 -8.79 6.38 3.02
C ILE A 92 -9.62 7.01 4.15
N GLU A 93 -10.02 6.22 5.15
CA GLU A 93 -10.74 6.71 6.32
C GLU A 93 -9.89 7.72 7.12
N GLY A 94 -8.59 7.44 7.28
CA GLY A 94 -7.66 8.36 7.93
C GLY A 94 -7.55 9.71 7.22
N ILE A 95 -7.44 9.70 5.89
CA ILE A 95 -7.37 10.93 5.07
C ILE A 95 -8.71 11.67 5.14
N SER A 96 -9.84 10.97 5.01
CA SER A 96 -11.18 11.59 5.05
C SER A 96 -11.48 12.25 6.40
N ASN A 97 -11.05 11.64 7.51
CA ASN A 97 -11.23 12.19 8.85
C ASN A 97 -10.29 13.37 9.13
N ALA A 98 -9.10 13.38 8.53
CA ALA A 98 -8.14 14.47 8.70
C ALA A 98 -8.47 15.72 7.85
N LEU A 99 -9.29 15.56 6.80
CA LEU A 99 -9.80 16.64 5.93
C LEU A 99 -11.15 17.23 6.40
N LYS A 100 -11.80 16.62 7.40
CA LYS A 100 -12.99 17.15 8.07
C LYS A 100 -12.61 17.99 9.29
#